data_AF-A0A7X5UVK1-F1
#
_entry.id   AF-A0A7X5UVK1-F1
#
_cell.length_a   1.000
_cell.length_b   1.000
_cell.length_c   1.000
_cell.angle_alpha   90.00
_cell.angle_beta   90.00
_cell.angle_gamma   90.00
#
_symmetry.space_group_name_H-M   'P 1'
#
loop_
_entity.id
_entity.type
_entity.pdbx_description
1 polymer ?
#
loop_
_entity_poly.entity_id
_entity_poly.type
_entity_poly.pdbx_seq_one_letter_code
_entity_poly.pdbx_strand_id
1 'polypeptide(L)'
;MHVAWTPGQKIQIAMGSAFVARTYTPTIWNAAEGRTCILGYAHGMGPDSDCLRAATPGSSCDIFGPRVSLDIRHPSGPLAIFGDEISLGLAHALAQSGGIEAVTGFFEIGDVEASSSVATQLDLQNYALVGRKAEDAHLSEFESRLSALADAGATLVLTGKAGCIQRIRRTLKALDVPSQRIRTKAYWTPGKTGLGRASRPTRTARLPVPQIRFVSASGLFPLPPAVVLEADRPLRPKFRRSAKRSPSMYSVSPASA
;
A
#
# COMPACT_ATOMS: atom_id res chain seq x y z
N MET A 1 -12.20 -16.26 -11.73
CA MET A 1 -11.26 -15.16 -11.96
C MET A 1 -10.68 -14.76 -10.62
N HIS A 2 -9.37 -14.85 -10.47
CA HIS A 2 -8.68 -14.44 -9.25
C HIS A 2 -8.49 -12.93 -9.25
N VAL A 3 -8.42 -12.32 -8.07
CA VAL A 3 -8.15 -10.89 -7.93
C VAL A 3 -6.68 -10.64 -8.28
N ALA A 4 -6.43 -9.85 -9.33
CA ALA A 4 -5.09 -9.44 -9.73
C ALA A 4 -4.63 -8.21 -8.96
N TRP A 5 -3.33 -8.10 -8.74
CA TRP A 5 -2.68 -6.95 -8.12
C TRP A 5 -1.40 -6.59 -8.87
N THR A 6 -1.06 -5.31 -8.88
CA THR A 6 0.23 -4.81 -9.38
C THR A 6 0.88 -3.92 -8.31
N PRO A 7 2.21 -3.91 -8.18
CA PRO A 7 2.90 -2.96 -7.31
C PRO A 7 2.40 -1.53 -7.47
N GLY A 8 2.27 -0.80 -6.36
CA GLY A 8 1.67 0.53 -6.31
C GLY A 8 0.14 0.54 -6.10
N GLN A 9 -0.53 -0.60 -6.25
CA GLN A 9 -1.90 -0.76 -5.75
C GLN A 9 -1.91 -0.99 -4.24
N LYS A 10 -2.95 -0.49 -3.58
CA LYS A 10 -3.15 -0.58 -2.13
C LYS A 10 -4.30 -1.50 -1.77
N ILE A 11 -4.30 -1.96 -0.53
CA ILE A 11 -5.46 -2.50 0.16
C ILE A 11 -5.83 -1.62 1.36
N GLN A 12 -7.06 -1.77 1.87
CA GLN A 12 -7.47 -1.19 3.13
C GLN A 12 -7.91 -2.30 4.09
N ILE A 13 -7.46 -2.27 5.33
CA ILE A 13 -7.82 -3.24 6.37
C ILE A 13 -8.67 -2.53 7.41
N ALA A 14 -9.81 -3.12 7.77
CA ALA A 14 -10.68 -2.63 8.84
C ALA A 14 -10.05 -2.88 10.23
N MET A 15 -10.02 -1.84 11.06
CA MET A 15 -9.48 -1.82 12.42
C MET A 15 -10.65 -1.87 13.42
N GLY A 16 -11.18 -3.07 13.65
CA GLY A 16 -12.33 -3.30 14.55
C GLY A 16 -13.69 -2.83 14.02
N SER A 17 -13.72 -1.93 13.02
CA SER A 17 -14.94 -1.58 12.27
C SER A 17 -14.62 -1.21 10.83
N ALA A 18 -15.58 -1.42 9.92
CA ALA A 18 -15.44 -1.05 8.51
C ALA A 18 -15.27 0.46 8.26
N PHE A 19 -15.58 1.31 9.26
CA PHE A 19 -15.43 2.76 9.17
C PHE A 19 -14.04 3.26 9.58
N VAL A 20 -13.29 2.43 10.31
CA VAL A 20 -11.92 2.73 10.71
C VAL A 20 -11.02 1.80 9.93
N ALA A 21 -10.57 2.22 8.75
CA ALA A 21 -9.64 1.43 7.94
C ALA A 21 -8.25 2.07 7.87
N ARG A 22 -7.22 1.26 7.69
CA ARG A 22 -5.86 1.72 7.36
C ARG A 22 -5.44 1.19 6.00
N THR A 23 -4.62 1.98 5.33
CA THR A 23 -4.14 1.68 3.98
C THR A 23 -2.79 0.99 4.08
N TYR A 24 -2.65 -0.14 3.42
CA TYR A 24 -1.38 -0.85 3.30
C TYR A 24 -1.01 -1.07 1.85
N THR A 25 0.29 -1.13 1.60
CA THR A 25 0.86 -1.59 0.34
C THR A 25 1.17 -3.08 0.49
N PRO A 26 0.52 -3.97 -0.29
CA PRO A 26 0.94 -5.37 -0.36
C PRO A 26 2.40 -5.48 -0.81
N THR A 27 3.14 -6.37 -0.17
CA THR A 27 4.53 -6.70 -0.51
C THR A 27 4.61 -7.94 -1.38
N ILE A 28 3.69 -8.89 -1.16
CA ILE A 28 3.55 -10.14 -1.92
C ILE A 28 2.07 -10.34 -2.25
N TRP A 29 1.77 -10.86 -3.44
CA TRP A 29 0.40 -11.21 -3.84
C TRP A 29 0.35 -12.55 -4.57
N ASN A 30 -0.05 -13.61 -3.85
CA ASN A 30 -0.28 -14.94 -4.41
C ASN A 30 -1.78 -15.17 -4.59
N ALA A 31 -2.29 -14.85 -5.78
CA ALA A 31 -3.71 -14.98 -6.07
C ALA A 31 -4.19 -16.44 -6.15
N ALA A 32 -3.28 -17.39 -6.44
CA ALA A 32 -3.57 -18.81 -6.56
C ALA A 32 -3.83 -19.44 -5.19
N GLU A 33 -2.93 -19.19 -4.23
CA GLU A 33 -3.07 -19.65 -2.83
C GLU A 33 -4.00 -18.76 -2.01
N GLY A 34 -4.33 -17.57 -2.53
CA GLY A 34 -5.14 -16.60 -1.83
C GLY A 34 -4.40 -15.89 -0.68
N ARG A 35 -3.09 -15.72 -0.82
CA ARG A 35 -2.22 -15.12 0.19
C ARG A 35 -1.73 -13.75 -0.25
N THR A 36 -1.57 -12.84 0.70
CA THR A 36 -0.86 -11.58 0.50
C THR A 36 -0.08 -11.21 1.74
N CYS A 37 1.07 -10.59 1.58
CA CYS A 37 1.87 -10.09 2.69
C CYS A 37 1.81 -8.57 2.73
N ILE A 38 1.87 -8.00 3.93
CA ILE A 38 2.07 -6.58 4.15
C ILE A 38 3.26 -6.37 5.09
N LEU A 39 3.96 -5.27 4.90
CA LEU A 39 4.88 -4.74 5.89
C LEU A 39 4.14 -3.68 6.71
N GLY A 40 3.93 -3.95 7.99
CA GLY A 40 3.39 -2.99 8.94
C GLY A 40 4.52 -2.24 9.64
N TYR A 41 4.27 -0.99 10.02
CA TYR A 41 5.17 -0.23 10.89
C TYR A 41 4.40 0.27 12.11
N ALA A 42 4.55 -0.45 13.22
CA ALA A 42 3.78 -0.21 14.45
C ALA A 42 4.43 0.90 15.30
N HIS A 43 4.37 2.14 14.83
CA HIS A 43 4.93 3.28 15.56
C HIS A 43 3.91 3.89 16.53
N GLY A 44 4.35 4.18 17.77
CA GLY A 44 3.55 4.87 18.78
C GLY A 44 2.22 4.18 19.13
N MET A 45 1.25 4.95 19.61
CA MET A 45 -0.09 4.48 19.96
C MET A 45 -1.10 4.81 18.86
N GLY A 46 -2.04 3.92 18.61
CA GLY A 46 -3.13 4.15 17.67
C GLY A 46 -3.62 2.87 17.01
N PRO A 47 -4.81 2.90 16.38
CA PRO A 47 -5.52 1.70 15.93
C PRO A 47 -4.78 0.89 14.84
N ASP A 48 -3.81 1.51 14.15
CA ASP A 48 -2.92 0.80 13.22
C ASP A 48 -1.90 -0.05 13.98
N SER A 49 -1.10 0.61 14.83
CA SER A 49 -0.08 -0.01 15.68
C SER A 49 -0.68 -1.03 16.64
N ASP A 50 -1.85 -0.75 17.21
CA ASP A 50 -2.54 -1.67 18.13
C ASP A 50 -3.04 -2.91 17.38
N CYS A 51 -3.60 -2.75 16.18
CA CYS A 51 -4.01 -3.88 15.34
C CYS A 51 -2.82 -4.71 14.88
N LEU A 52 -1.71 -4.07 14.48
CA LEU A 52 -0.49 -4.78 14.08
C LEU A 52 0.12 -5.57 15.25
N ARG A 53 0.11 -5.01 16.46
CA ARG A 53 0.61 -5.68 17.67
C ARG A 53 -0.32 -6.80 18.15
N ALA A 54 -1.63 -6.62 18.00
CA ALA A 54 -2.62 -7.62 18.38
C ALA A 54 -2.86 -8.70 17.31
N ALA A 55 -2.23 -8.58 16.13
CA ALA A 55 -2.39 -9.52 15.05
C ALA A 55 -1.83 -10.89 15.44
N THR A 56 -2.69 -11.89 15.51
CA THR A 56 -2.32 -13.28 15.82
C THR A 56 -2.75 -14.23 14.70
N PRO A 57 -2.04 -15.37 14.53
CA PRO A 57 -2.51 -16.43 13.64
C PRO A 57 -3.94 -16.84 14.05
N GLY A 58 -4.82 -17.08 13.09
CA GLY A 58 -6.25 -17.34 13.36
C GLY A 58 -7.14 -16.09 13.34
N SER A 59 -6.58 -14.89 13.50
CA SER A 59 -7.37 -13.64 13.54
C SER A 59 -7.95 -13.30 12.17
N SER A 60 -9.21 -12.85 12.17
CA SER A 60 -9.90 -12.42 10.94
C SER A 60 -10.02 -10.91 10.81
N CYS A 61 -9.76 -10.39 9.62
CA CYS A 61 -9.98 -8.98 9.28
C CYS A 61 -10.70 -8.83 7.93
N ASP A 62 -11.38 -7.70 7.76
CA ASP A 62 -11.99 -7.31 6.49
C ASP A 62 -10.99 -6.50 5.66
N ILE A 63 -10.75 -6.95 4.44
CA ILE A 63 -9.91 -6.25 3.46
C ILE A 63 -10.74 -5.70 2.31
N PHE A 64 -10.40 -4.49 1.88
CA PHE A 64 -10.96 -3.82 0.71
C PHE A 64 -9.87 -3.56 -0.33
N GLY A 65 -10.09 -4.00 -1.56
CA GLY A 65 -9.16 -3.78 -2.67
C GLY A 65 -8.78 -5.06 -3.39
N PRO A 66 -7.70 -5.05 -4.19
CA PRO A 66 -6.76 -3.95 -4.36
C PRO A 66 -7.35 -2.78 -5.15
N ARG A 67 -6.78 -1.58 -4.96
CA ARG A 67 -7.14 -0.35 -5.69
C ARG A 67 -5.90 0.39 -6.13
N VAL A 68 -5.98 1.10 -7.25
CA VAL A 68 -4.92 2.00 -7.69
C VAL A 68 -4.64 3.05 -6.61
N SER A 69 -3.37 3.20 -6.23
CA SER A 69 -2.90 4.22 -5.28
C SER A 69 -1.75 5.01 -5.87
N LEU A 70 -0.84 4.32 -6.53
CA LEU A 70 0.28 4.85 -7.27
C LEU A 70 0.38 4.07 -8.58
N ASP A 71 0.39 4.77 -9.72
CA ASP A 71 0.56 4.13 -11.02
C ASP A 71 2.03 4.17 -11.43
N ILE A 72 2.68 3.02 -11.32
CA ILE A 72 4.10 2.79 -11.65
C ILE A 72 4.25 1.82 -12.81
N ARG A 73 3.16 1.59 -13.55
CA ARG A 73 3.18 0.80 -14.78
C ARG A 73 3.90 1.62 -15.86
N HIS A 74 4.79 0.97 -16.60
CA HIS A 74 5.52 1.55 -17.72
C HIS A 74 6.36 2.78 -17.34
N PRO A 75 7.41 2.60 -16.50
CA PRO A 75 8.37 3.69 -16.27
C PRO A 75 9.06 4.06 -17.58
N SER A 76 9.37 5.34 -17.76
CA SER A 76 10.02 5.86 -18.97
C SER A 76 11.54 5.62 -19.01
N GLY A 77 12.08 4.89 -18.03
CA GLY A 77 13.51 4.65 -17.80
C GLY A 77 13.73 3.89 -16.49
N PRO A 78 14.95 3.90 -15.92
CA PRO A 78 15.22 3.31 -14.60
C PRO A 78 14.28 3.85 -13.53
N LEU A 79 13.97 3.05 -12.50
CA LEU A 79 13.09 3.48 -11.42
C LEU A 79 13.92 3.88 -10.19
N ALA A 80 13.65 5.05 -9.63
CA ALA A 80 14.19 5.45 -8.33
C ALA A 80 13.07 5.75 -7.33
N ILE A 81 13.16 5.15 -6.15
CA ILE A 81 12.18 5.29 -5.07
C ILE A 81 12.77 6.13 -3.94
N PHE A 82 12.05 7.14 -3.51
CA PHE A 82 12.33 7.92 -2.32
C PHE A 82 11.19 7.74 -1.33
N GLY A 83 11.50 7.40 -0.10
CA GLY A 83 10.48 7.22 0.92
C GLY A 83 11.05 7.08 2.32
N ASP A 84 10.38 6.28 3.12
CA ASP A 84 10.65 6.02 4.53
C ASP A 84 10.53 4.52 4.84
N GLU A 85 10.51 4.14 6.12
CA GLU A 85 10.44 2.74 6.56
C GLU A 85 9.22 2.02 5.98
N ILE A 86 8.08 2.72 5.89
CA ILE A 86 6.82 2.19 5.32
C ILE A 86 6.98 1.91 3.82
N SER A 87 7.82 2.68 3.14
CA SER A 87 8.05 2.57 1.70
C SER A 87 8.91 1.36 1.32
N LEU A 88 9.60 0.71 2.27
CA LEU A 88 10.35 -0.53 2.05
C LEU A 88 9.45 -1.65 1.49
N GLY A 89 8.18 -1.71 1.91
CA GLY A 89 7.24 -2.69 1.39
C GLY A 89 6.95 -2.52 -0.11
N LEU A 90 6.86 -1.27 -0.59
CA LEU A 90 6.70 -0.99 -2.01
C LEU A 90 7.97 -1.33 -2.80
N ALA A 91 9.14 -1.04 -2.24
CA ALA A 91 10.43 -1.35 -2.85
C ALA A 91 10.62 -2.85 -3.04
N HIS A 92 10.33 -3.64 -2.00
CA HIS A 92 10.33 -5.10 -2.08
C HIS A 92 9.37 -5.62 -3.14
N ALA A 93 8.12 -5.14 -3.14
CA ALA A 93 7.12 -5.49 -4.15
C ALA A 93 7.59 -5.23 -5.60
N LEU A 94 8.31 -4.13 -5.81
CA LEU A 94 8.84 -3.79 -7.13
C LEU A 94 10.02 -4.66 -7.52
N ALA A 95 10.97 -4.87 -6.61
CA ALA A 95 12.12 -5.75 -6.83
C ALA A 95 11.69 -7.19 -7.19
N GLN A 96 10.64 -7.69 -6.53
CA GLN A 96 10.12 -9.05 -6.77
C GLN A 96 9.25 -9.17 -8.03
N SER A 97 8.79 -8.06 -8.61
CA SER A 97 7.86 -8.09 -9.75
C SER A 97 8.50 -8.51 -11.08
N GLY A 98 9.84 -8.56 -11.17
CA GLY A 98 10.60 -9.03 -12.34
C GLY A 98 10.47 -8.17 -13.60
N GLY A 99 9.58 -7.17 -13.62
CA GLY A 99 9.26 -6.35 -14.79
C GLY A 99 10.00 -5.01 -14.86
N ILE A 100 10.93 -4.75 -13.95
CA ILE A 100 11.69 -3.49 -13.88
C ILE A 100 13.17 -3.83 -13.72
N GLU A 101 13.98 -3.54 -14.75
CA GLU A 101 15.37 -3.97 -14.84
C GLU A 101 16.29 -3.40 -13.76
N ALA A 102 15.99 -2.22 -13.21
CA ALA A 102 16.76 -1.63 -12.12
C ALA A 102 15.90 -0.71 -11.27
N VAL A 103 15.84 -1.00 -9.96
CA VAL A 103 15.19 -0.17 -8.95
C VAL A 103 16.26 0.27 -7.94
N THR A 104 16.51 1.57 -7.88
CA THR A 104 17.31 2.17 -6.80
C THR A 104 16.36 2.74 -5.76
N GLY A 105 16.73 2.74 -4.48
CA GLY A 105 15.94 3.46 -3.50
C GLY A 105 16.71 4.10 -2.35
N PHE A 106 16.08 5.12 -1.80
CA PHE A 106 16.59 6.02 -0.77
C PHE A 106 15.49 6.22 0.28
N PHE A 107 15.75 5.81 1.52
CA PHE A 107 14.74 5.81 2.58
C PHE A 107 15.21 6.59 3.80
N GLU A 108 14.36 7.50 4.28
CA GLU A 108 14.60 8.21 5.52
C GLU A 108 14.10 7.35 6.69
N ILE A 109 14.99 7.04 7.62
CA ILE A 109 14.75 6.01 8.62
C ILE A 109 14.82 6.59 10.03
N GLY A 110 13.78 6.33 10.85
CA GLY A 110 13.81 6.65 12.27
C GLY A 110 14.73 5.75 13.09
N ASP A 111 14.65 4.43 12.87
CA ASP A 111 15.46 3.41 13.55
C ASP A 111 16.28 2.65 12.50
N VAL A 112 17.56 3.02 12.40
CA VAL A 112 18.49 2.49 11.37
C VAL A 112 18.78 1.01 11.59
N GLU A 113 18.92 0.57 12.83
CA GLU A 113 19.25 -0.82 13.15
C GLU A 113 18.08 -1.73 12.79
N ALA A 114 16.88 -1.41 13.28
CA ALA A 114 15.68 -2.18 12.98
C ALA A 114 15.38 -2.21 11.47
N SER A 115 15.51 -1.07 10.79
CA SER A 115 15.21 -0.99 9.36
C SER A 115 16.27 -1.70 8.50
N SER A 116 17.53 -1.74 8.92
CA SER A 116 18.58 -2.50 8.23
C SER A 116 18.35 -4.01 8.33
N SER A 117 17.89 -4.48 9.49
CA SER A 117 17.46 -5.87 9.67
C SER A 117 16.29 -6.21 8.74
N VAL A 118 15.28 -5.33 8.65
CA VAL A 118 14.14 -5.50 7.74
C VAL A 118 14.61 -5.48 6.27
N ALA A 119 15.47 -4.54 5.89
CA ALA A 119 15.99 -4.46 4.52
C ALA A 119 16.76 -5.74 4.13
N THR A 120 17.52 -6.31 5.06
CA THR A 120 18.23 -7.58 4.83
C THR A 120 17.26 -8.73 4.56
N GLN A 121 16.18 -8.82 5.33
CA GLN A 121 15.17 -9.86 5.14
C GLN A 121 14.37 -9.71 3.84
N LEU A 122 14.22 -8.48 3.37
CA LEU A 122 13.50 -8.17 2.13
C LEU A 122 14.40 -8.16 0.89
N ASP A 123 15.68 -8.50 1.04
CA ASP A 123 16.71 -8.45 -0.01
C ASP A 123 16.89 -7.04 -0.62
N LEU A 124 16.90 -6.03 0.26
CA LEU A 124 17.01 -4.60 -0.07
C LEU A 124 18.29 -3.95 0.47
N GLN A 125 19.34 -4.72 0.76
CA GLN A 125 20.60 -4.27 1.35
C GLN A 125 21.33 -3.25 0.44
N ASN A 126 21.07 -3.30 -0.86
CA ASN A 126 21.64 -2.39 -1.85
C ASN A 126 20.95 -1.01 -1.88
N TYR A 127 19.92 -0.80 -1.07
CA TYR A 127 19.16 0.45 -1.02
C TYR A 127 19.72 1.36 0.09
N ALA A 128 19.72 2.66 -0.15
CA ALA A 128 20.27 3.63 0.79
C ALA A 128 19.29 3.86 1.95
N LEU A 129 19.70 3.48 3.17
CA LEU A 129 19.00 3.77 4.41
C LEU A 129 19.68 4.94 5.11
N VAL A 130 19.02 6.10 5.16
CA VAL A 130 19.57 7.33 5.72
C VAL A 130 18.82 7.66 7.01
N GLY A 131 19.54 7.64 8.14
CA GLY A 131 18.98 8.02 9.44
C GLY A 131 18.46 9.45 9.44
N ARG A 132 17.24 9.65 9.94
CA ARG A 132 16.65 10.98 10.10
C ARG A 132 17.51 11.84 11.03
N LYS A 133 17.71 13.10 10.63
CA LYS A 133 18.44 14.10 11.41
C LYS A 133 17.51 15.27 11.77
N ALA A 134 17.91 16.04 12.78
CA ALA A 134 17.20 17.27 13.15
C ALA A 134 17.02 18.19 11.93
N GLU A 135 15.90 18.90 11.90
CA GLU A 135 15.55 19.85 10.83
C GLU A 135 15.57 19.24 9.42
N ASP A 136 15.38 17.92 9.32
CA ASP A 136 15.48 17.17 8.07
C ASP A 136 16.83 17.35 7.34
N ALA A 137 17.93 17.54 8.07
CA ALA A 137 19.25 17.77 7.50
C ALA A 137 19.76 16.60 6.63
N HIS A 138 19.27 15.38 6.89
CA HIS A 138 19.56 14.18 6.10
C HIS A 138 19.05 14.25 4.66
N LEU A 139 18.04 15.08 4.37
CA LEU A 139 17.48 15.18 3.02
C LEU A 139 18.44 15.82 2.00
N SER A 140 19.51 16.49 2.46
CA SER A 140 20.59 16.94 1.58
C SER A 140 21.27 15.78 0.84
N GLU A 141 21.35 14.60 1.47
CA GLU A 141 21.87 13.40 0.84
C GLU A 141 20.98 12.92 -0.31
N PHE A 142 19.65 13.00 -0.14
CA PHE A 142 18.71 12.64 -1.20
C PHE A 142 18.81 13.62 -2.36
N GLU A 143 18.84 14.92 -2.04
CA GLU A 143 18.95 16.01 -3.01
C GLU A 143 20.20 15.85 -3.88
N SER A 144 21.32 15.41 -3.30
CA SER A 144 22.59 15.17 -4.02
C SER A 144 22.48 14.11 -5.12
N ARG A 145 21.52 13.18 -5.04
CA ARG A 145 21.34 12.09 -6.01
C ARG A 145 20.42 12.47 -7.17
N LEU A 146 19.62 13.54 -7.02
CA LEU A 146 18.54 13.84 -7.95
C LEU A 146 19.03 14.26 -9.34
N SER A 147 20.15 14.99 -9.45
CA SER A 147 20.68 15.41 -10.75
C SER A 147 21.04 14.20 -11.61
N ALA A 148 21.87 13.29 -11.07
CA ALA A 148 22.29 12.09 -11.80
C ALA A 148 21.10 11.21 -12.22
N LEU A 149 20.09 11.06 -11.35
CA LEU A 149 18.86 10.33 -11.68
C LEU A 149 18.02 11.04 -12.75
N ALA A 150 17.96 12.38 -12.69
CA ALA A 150 17.26 13.19 -13.68
C ALA A 150 17.90 13.02 -15.07
N ASP A 151 19.23 13.11 -15.14
CA ASP A 151 20.05 12.95 -16.36
C ASP A 151 19.93 11.53 -16.93
N ALA A 152 19.87 10.52 -16.08
CA ALA A 152 19.64 9.13 -16.48
C ALA A 152 18.20 8.86 -16.98
N GLY A 153 17.34 9.87 -17.05
CA GLY A 153 15.95 9.71 -17.51
C GLY A 153 15.06 8.94 -16.55
N ALA A 154 15.45 8.82 -15.27
CA ALA A 154 14.74 7.97 -14.32
C ALA A 154 13.29 8.42 -14.09
N THR A 155 12.43 7.44 -13.84
CA THR A 155 11.10 7.65 -13.24
C THR A 155 11.24 7.68 -11.73
N LEU A 156 10.77 8.76 -11.10
CA LEU A 156 10.96 9.06 -9.69
C LEU A 156 9.67 8.83 -8.90
N VAL A 157 9.71 7.87 -7.98
CA VAL A 157 8.60 7.52 -7.09
C VAL A 157 8.85 8.10 -5.71
N LEU A 158 7.94 8.95 -5.24
CA LEU A 158 8.06 9.64 -3.96
C LEU A 158 6.92 9.18 -3.02
N THR A 159 7.25 8.44 -1.97
CA THR A 159 6.30 7.92 -0.97
C THR A 159 6.68 8.33 0.45
N GLY A 160 5.85 7.99 1.45
CA GLY A 160 6.17 8.24 2.86
C GLY A 160 5.73 9.62 3.38
N LYS A 161 6.60 10.30 4.13
CA LYS A 161 6.36 11.58 4.80
C LYS A 161 6.09 12.71 3.82
N ALA A 162 4.95 13.40 3.95
CA ALA A 162 4.55 14.49 3.05
C ALA A 162 5.58 15.63 2.95
N GLY A 163 6.24 16.01 4.05
CA GLY A 163 7.25 17.07 4.06
C GLY A 163 8.49 16.72 3.24
N CYS A 164 8.97 15.47 3.33
CA CYS A 164 10.10 14.99 2.52
C CYS A 164 9.74 15.01 1.04
N ILE A 165 8.57 14.47 0.68
CA ILE A 165 8.05 14.52 -0.70
C ILE A 165 8.04 15.95 -1.24
N GLN A 166 7.53 16.91 -0.47
CA GLN A 166 7.47 18.32 -0.89
C GLN A 166 8.86 18.91 -1.13
N ARG A 167 9.83 18.59 -0.27
CA ARG A 167 11.21 19.05 -0.41
C ARG A 167 11.85 18.48 -1.67
N ILE A 168 11.83 17.16 -1.86
CA ILE A 168 12.38 16.50 -3.05
C ILE A 168 11.72 17.01 -4.33
N ARG A 169 10.39 17.23 -4.33
CA ARG A 169 9.69 17.79 -5.50
C ARG A 169 10.13 19.21 -5.87
N ARG A 170 10.49 20.05 -4.89
CA ARG A 170 11.01 21.40 -5.19
C ARG A 170 12.36 21.31 -5.92
N THR A 171 13.24 20.43 -5.45
CA THR A 171 14.55 20.21 -6.07
C THR A 171 14.40 19.65 -7.48
N LEU A 172 13.51 18.66 -7.67
CA LEU A 172 13.22 18.13 -9.01
C LEU A 172 12.64 19.17 -9.98
N LYS A 173 11.81 20.09 -9.47
CA LYS A 173 11.31 21.20 -10.27
C LYS A 173 12.43 22.16 -10.67
N ALA A 174 13.39 22.43 -9.77
CA ALA A 174 14.54 23.27 -10.08
C ALA A 174 15.51 22.62 -11.08
N LEU A 175 15.51 21.29 -11.18
CA LEU A 175 16.23 20.49 -12.18
C LEU A 175 15.42 20.28 -13.48
N ASP A 176 14.31 21.01 -13.67
CA ASP A 176 13.42 20.90 -14.83
C ASP A 176 12.94 19.47 -15.15
N VAL A 177 12.80 18.62 -14.14
CA VAL A 177 12.31 17.25 -14.32
C VAL A 177 10.82 17.28 -14.69
N PRO A 178 10.41 16.71 -15.85
CA PRO A 178 9.02 16.67 -16.26
C PRO A 178 8.13 15.95 -15.24
N SER A 179 6.95 16.52 -14.97
CA SER A 179 6.00 15.96 -14.01
C SER A 179 5.54 14.54 -14.40
N GLN A 180 5.55 14.19 -15.70
CA GLN A 180 5.22 12.82 -16.14
C GLN A 180 6.28 11.79 -15.75
N ARG A 181 7.48 12.18 -15.29
CA ARG A 181 8.46 11.26 -14.69
C ARG A 181 8.34 11.16 -13.18
N ILE A 182 7.50 11.97 -12.54
CA ILE A 182 7.34 11.99 -11.08
C ILE A 182 6.02 11.32 -10.69
N ARG A 183 6.09 10.34 -9.80
CA ARG A 183 4.95 9.67 -9.18
C ARG A 183 4.99 9.93 -7.69
N THR A 184 3.87 10.32 -7.10
CA THR A 184 3.86 10.74 -5.69
C THR A 184 2.69 10.14 -4.94
N LYS A 185 2.95 9.62 -3.74
CA LYS A 185 1.92 9.24 -2.79
C LYS A 185 2.38 9.47 -1.35
N ALA A 186 1.89 10.53 -0.73
CA ALA A 186 2.06 10.71 0.72
C ALA A 186 1.31 9.61 1.49
N TYR A 187 2.01 8.97 2.41
CA TYR A 187 1.47 7.95 3.32
C TYR A 187 1.07 8.57 4.67
N TRP A 188 1.85 9.55 5.14
CA TRP A 188 1.57 10.21 6.41
C TRP A 188 2.05 11.67 6.43
N THR A 189 1.62 12.40 7.44
CA THR A 189 2.02 13.78 7.73
C THR A 189 2.04 13.94 9.23
N PRO A 190 3.07 14.55 9.83
CA PRO A 190 3.09 14.86 11.25
C PRO A 190 1.79 15.55 11.69
N GLY A 191 1.21 15.11 12.81
CA GLY A 191 -0.03 15.67 13.35
C GLY A 191 -1.32 15.33 12.60
N LYS A 192 -1.28 14.50 11.53
CA LYS A 192 -2.49 14.07 10.81
C LYS A 192 -2.71 12.57 10.92
N THR A 193 -3.95 12.18 11.22
CA THR A 193 -4.38 10.77 11.23
C THR A 193 -5.11 10.42 9.93
N GLY A 194 -4.93 9.19 9.45
CA GLY A 194 -5.71 8.64 8.33
C GLY A 194 -5.43 9.27 6.96
N LEU A 195 -4.16 9.45 6.58
CA LEU A 195 -3.78 9.94 5.24
C LEU A 195 -4.03 8.88 4.15
N GLY A 196 -5.30 8.77 3.77
CA GLY A 196 -5.76 7.92 2.69
C GLY A 196 -7.27 7.97 2.69
N ARG A 197 -7.88 8.46 1.60
CA ARG A 197 -9.35 8.50 1.51
C ARG A 197 -9.91 7.15 1.92
N ALA A 198 -10.65 7.12 3.03
CA ALA A 198 -11.55 6.03 3.33
C ALA A 198 -12.51 5.94 2.15
N SER A 199 -12.57 4.78 1.52
CA SER A 199 -13.68 4.51 0.62
C SER A 199 -14.92 4.43 1.50
N ARG A 200 -15.66 5.54 1.68
CA ARG A 200 -17.00 5.46 2.28
C ARG A 200 -17.76 4.41 1.47
N PRO A 201 -18.37 3.37 2.07
CA PRO A 201 -19.36 2.60 1.36
C PRO A 201 -20.51 3.56 1.04
N THR A 202 -20.56 4.07 -0.19
CA THR A 202 -21.67 4.87 -0.68
C THR A 202 -22.92 4.00 -0.59
N ARG A 203 -23.98 4.51 0.05
CA ARG A 203 -25.27 3.80 0.23
C ARG A 203 -26.01 3.57 -1.11
N THR A 204 -25.42 3.96 -2.24
CA THR A 204 -26.02 3.90 -3.56
C THR A 204 -24.93 3.63 -4.61
N ALA A 205 -25.25 2.73 -5.54
CA ALA A 205 -24.44 2.18 -6.63
C ALA A 205 -23.53 0.97 -6.31
N ARG A 206 -23.98 -0.17 -6.85
CA ARG A 206 -23.41 -1.52 -6.77
C ARG A 206 -22.11 -1.61 -7.58
N LEU A 207 -20.98 -1.79 -6.90
CA LEU A 207 -19.98 -2.77 -7.31
C LEU A 207 -19.58 -3.53 -6.04
N PRO A 208 -19.52 -4.87 -6.06
CA PRO A 208 -19.07 -5.60 -4.91
C PRO A 208 -17.60 -5.26 -4.65
N VAL A 209 -17.32 -4.56 -3.56
CA VAL A 209 -15.95 -4.55 -3.03
C VAL A 209 -15.70 -5.99 -2.57
N PRO A 210 -14.66 -6.69 -3.08
CA PRO A 210 -14.32 -8.01 -2.58
C PRO A 210 -14.03 -7.89 -1.08
N GLN A 211 -14.97 -8.34 -0.24
CA GLN A 211 -14.70 -8.58 1.17
C GLN A 211 -14.00 -9.91 1.28
N ILE A 212 -12.69 -9.88 1.39
CA ILE A 212 -11.90 -11.06 1.67
C ILE A 212 -11.80 -11.16 3.19
N ARG A 213 -12.26 -12.28 3.74
CA ARG A 213 -12.03 -12.65 5.13
C ARG A 213 -10.73 -13.43 5.15
N PHE A 214 -9.73 -12.87 5.82
CA PHE A 214 -8.48 -13.56 6.10
C PHE A 214 -8.62 -14.32 7.42
N VAL A 215 -7.91 -15.43 7.58
CA VAL A 215 -8.02 -16.31 8.77
C VAL A 215 -6.68 -16.55 9.44
N SER A 216 -5.58 -16.03 8.90
CA SER A 216 -4.31 -16.08 9.64
C SER A 216 -3.44 -14.86 9.39
N ALA A 217 -3.05 -14.19 10.48
CA ALA A 217 -1.90 -13.32 10.54
C ALA A 217 -0.70 -14.15 11.06
N SER A 218 0.10 -14.72 10.17
CA SER A 218 1.25 -15.54 10.60
C SER A 218 2.51 -14.69 10.70
N GLY A 219 3.09 -14.60 11.90
CA GLY A 219 4.48 -14.20 12.09
C GLY A 219 5.40 -15.36 11.70
N LEU A 220 5.49 -15.66 10.40
CA LEU A 220 6.30 -16.76 9.87
C LEU A 220 7.78 -16.36 9.67
N PHE A 221 8.04 -15.05 9.68
CA PHE A 221 9.37 -14.50 9.92
C PHE A 221 9.55 -14.31 11.43
N PRO A 222 10.74 -14.58 11.99
CA PRO A 222 10.99 -14.43 13.43
C PRO A 222 10.86 -13.00 13.97
N LEU A 223 10.33 -12.02 13.21
CA LEU A 223 10.51 -10.60 13.51
C LEU A 223 9.27 -9.72 13.27
N PRO A 224 8.98 -8.79 14.22
CA PRO A 224 7.98 -7.75 14.04
C PRO A 224 8.46 -6.64 13.08
N PRO A 225 7.57 -5.98 12.29
CA PRO A 225 6.14 -6.20 12.13
C PRO A 225 5.77 -6.56 10.66
N ALA A 226 6.31 -7.67 10.14
CA ALA A 226 5.78 -8.25 8.89
C ALA A 226 4.49 -9.04 9.21
N VAL A 227 3.39 -8.73 8.51
CA VAL A 227 2.11 -9.43 8.70
C VAL A 227 1.75 -10.14 7.41
N VAL A 228 1.75 -11.47 7.45
CA VAL A 228 1.25 -12.32 6.35
C VAL A 228 -0.25 -12.49 6.52
N LEU A 229 -1.02 -12.16 5.49
CA LEU A 229 -2.47 -12.33 5.46
C LEU A 229 -2.81 -13.50 4.52
N GLU A 230 -3.38 -14.57 5.07
CA GLU A 230 -3.89 -15.71 4.29
C GLU A 230 -5.43 -15.82 4.26
N ALA A 231 -6.01 -15.95 3.07
CA ALA A 231 -7.45 -16.15 2.89
C ALA A 231 -7.80 -17.65 2.91
N ASP A 232 -8.92 -18.02 3.55
CA ASP A 232 -9.43 -19.40 3.59
C ASP A 232 -9.69 -20.02 2.20
N ARG A 233 -9.83 -19.17 1.18
CA ARG A 233 -10.12 -19.54 -0.20
C ARG A 233 -9.39 -18.60 -1.14
N PRO A 234 -9.11 -19.02 -2.39
CA PRO A 234 -8.48 -18.15 -3.38
C PRO A 234 -9.23 -16.82 -3.52
N LEU A 235 -8.48 -15.72 -3.64
CA LEU A 235 -9.03 -14.36 -3.69
C LEU A 235 -9.96 -14.22 -4.89
N ARG A 236 -11.28 -14.24 -4.63
CA ARG A 236 -12.32 -14.11 -5.65
C ARG A 236 -13.20 -12.88 -5.37
N PRO A 237 -13.64 -12.16 -6.41
CA PRO A 237 -14.62 -11.10 -6.24
C PRO A 237 -15.94 -11.65 -5.67
N LYS A 238 -16.40 -11.12 -4.52
CA LYS A 238 -17.70 -11.51 -3.95
C LYS A 238 -18.84 -10.78 -4.65
N PHE A 239 -19.45 -11.35 -5.68
CA PHE A 239 -20.67 -10.78 -6.27
C PHE A 239 -21.88 -11.00 -5.36
N ARG A 240 -22.38 -9.94 -4.72
CA ARG A 240 -23.68 -9.97 -4.05
C ARG A 240 -24.77 -10.07 -5.12
N ARG A 241 -25.33 -11.26 -5.36
CA ARG A 241 -26.60 -11.39 -6.08
C ARG A 241 -27.66 -10.68 -5.24
N SER A 242 -28.14 -9.53 -5.70
CA SER A 242 -29.38 -8.99 -5.17
C SER A 242 -30.50 -9.91 -5.64
N ALA A 243 -31.02 -10.77 -4.78
CA ALA A 243 -32.36 -11.29 -4.99
C ALA A 243 -33.32 -10.09 -4.89
N LYS A 244 -33.71 -9.52 -6.04
CA LYS A 244 -34.94 -8.74 -6.11
C LYS A 244 -36.05 -9.77 -5.87
N ARG A 245 -36.64 -9.79 -4.68
CA ARG A 245 -37.99 -10.34 -4.52
C ARG A 245 -38.89 -9.47 -5.40
N SER A 246 -39.47 -10.06 -6.44
CA SER A 246 -40.54 -9.45 -7.22
C SER A 246 -41.68 -9.08 -6.27
N PRO A 247 -42.24 -7.86 -6.32
CA PRO A 247 -43.52 -7.60 -5.70
C PRO A 247 -44.59 -8.31 -6.54
N SER A 248 -45.39 -9.13 -5.86
CA SER A 248 -46.65 -9.67 -6.34
C SER A 248 -47.48 -8.59 -7.04
N MET A 249 -47.69 -8.71 -8.36
CA MET A 249 -48.66 -7.90 -9.09
C MET A 249 -50.04 -8.57 -9.01
N TYR A 250 -51.00 -7.80 -8.51
CA TYR A 250 -52.43 -7.76 -8.84
C TYR A 250 -53.16 -9.08 -9.14
N SER A 251 -54.02 -9.47 -8.19
CA SER A 251 -55.25 -10.22 -8.47
C SER A 251 -56.21 -9.33 -9.27
N VAL A 252 -56.59 -9.77 -10.46
CA VAL A 252 -57.75 -9.25 -11.20
C VAL A 252 -58.86 -10.29 -11.06
N SER A 253 -59.97 -9.91 -10.42
CA SER A 253 -61.20 -10.70 -10.39
C SER A 253 -61.86 -10.73 -11.78
N PRO A 254 -62.49 -11.84 -12.20
CA PRO A 254 -63.34 -11.85 -13.38
C PRO A 254 -64.73 -11.29 -13.06
N ALA A 255 -65.23 -10.45 -13.95
CA ALA A 255 -66.63 -10.05 -14.01
C ALA A 255 -67.51 -11.27 -14.32
N SER A 256 -68.62 -11.41 -13.59
CA SER A 256 -69.75 -12.27 -13.96
C SER A 256 -70.87 -11.38 -14.53
N ALA A 257 -71.44 -11.87 -15.64
CA ALA A 257 -72.71 -11.55 -16.30
C ALA A 257 -73.43 -10.23 -15.95
#